data_AF-A0A7C1C0M8-F1
#
_entry.id   AF-A0A7C1C0M8-F1
#
_cell.length_a   1.000
_cell.length_b   1.000
_cell.length_c   1.000
_cell.angle_alpha   90.00
_cell.angle_beta   90.00
_cell.angle_gamma   90.00
#
_symmetry.space_group_name_H-M   'P 1'
#
loop_
_entity.id
_entity.type
_entity.pdbx_description
1 polymer ?
#
loop_
_entity_poly.entity_id
_entity_poly.type
_entity_poly.pdbx_seq_one_letter_code
_entity_poly.pdbx_strand_id
1 'polypeptide(L)' 'ERSFKYKQHDHFVCMDDGSVLEFCDPRIHEIQKSVEELLGVKVAYHSLTFYGKCPENSKEQTLKQ' A
#
# COMPACT_ATOMS: atom_id res chain seq x y z
N GLU A 1 18.37 -9.32 -15.76
CA GLU A 1 16.98 -9.30 -15.28
C GLU A 1 16.84 -9.97 -13.92
N ARG A 2 16.47 -9.21 -12.88
CA ARG A 2 16.01 -9.73 -11.59
C ARG A 2 14.59 -9.20 -11.36
N SER A 3 13.66 -9.66 -12.19
CA SER A 3 12.24 -9.48 -11.93
C SER A 3 11.84 -10.33 -10.71
N PHE A 4 10.76 -9.94 -10.03
CA PHE A 4 10.03 -10.69 -8.99
C PHE A 4 10.56 -10.57 -7.54
N LYS A 5 10.12 -9.53 -6.80
CA LYS A 5 9.57 -9.73 -5.43
C LYS A 5 9.02 -8.51 -4.67
N TYR A 6 8.78 -7.36 -5.28
CA TYR A 6 8.09 -6.27 -4.56
C TYR A 6 6.96 -5.71 -5.43
N LYS A 7 5.90 -6.51 -5.61
CA LYS A 7 4.57 -6.03 -6.03
C LYS A 7 3.67 -5.86 -4.80
N GLN A 8 4.25 -5.40 -3.69
CA GLN A 8 3.47 -5.04 -2.51
C GLN A 8 3.30 -3.52 -2.58
N HIS A 9 2.29 -3.10 -3.32
CA HIS A 9 1.84 -1.71 -3.36
C HIS A 9 0.60 -1.66 -2.48
N ASP A 10 0.68 -0.89 -1.41
CA ASP A 10 -0.48 -0.66 -0.55
C ASP A 10 -1.37 0.37 -1.23
N HIS A 11 -2.67 0.24 -1.02
CA HIS A 11 -3.67 1.04 -1.71
C HIS A 11 -4.30 2.02 -0.72
N PHE A 12 -4.49 3.26 -1.12
CA PHE A 12 -5.31 4.23 -0.42
C PHE A 12 -6.47 4.63 -1.33
N VAL A 13 -7.69 4.48 -0.83
CA VAL A 13 -8.93 4.82 -1.54
C VAL A 13 -9.53 6.07 -0.89
N CYS A 14 -9.67 7.14 -1.69
CA CYS A 14 -10.39 8.32 -1.26
C CYS A 14 -11.91 8.05 -1.34
N MET A 15 -12.61 8.14 -0.21
CA MET A 15 -14.06 7.96 -0.16
C MET A 15 -14.86 9.12 -0.77
N ASP A 16 -14.22 10.27 -0.97
CA ASP A 16 -14.85 11.47 -1.51
C ASP A 16 -14.91 11.47 -3.05
N ASP A 17 -13.79 11.11 -3.68
CA ASP A 17 -13.61 11.15 -5.14
C ASP A 17 -13.53 9.75 -5.79
N GLY A 18 -13.35 8.70 -5.00
CA GLY A 18 -13.13 7.34 -5.50
C GLY A 18 -11.72 7.10 -6.05
N SER A 19 -10.85 8.12 -5.99
CA SER A 19 -9.45 8.02 -6.40
C SER A 19 -8.68 6.98 -5.59
N VAL A 20 -7.89 6.16 -6.30
CA VAL A 20 -7.02 5.14 -5.72
C VAL A 20 -5.57 5.58 -5.88
N LEU A 21 -4.83 5.61 -4.77
CA LEU A 21 -3.43 5.97 -4.70
C LEU A 21 -2.62 4.73 -4.29
N GLU A 22 -1.61 4.39 -5.10
CA GLU A 22 -0.66 3.32 -4.79
C GLU A 22 0.59 3.92 -4.14
N PHE A 23 1.04 3.33 -3.04
CA PHE A 23 2.28 3.76 -2.39
C PHE A 23 3.12 2.58 -1.91
N CYS A 24 4.39 2.86 -1.66
CA CYS A 24 5.37 1.92 -1.14
C CYS A 24 6.00 2.53 0.11
N ASP A 25 5.80 1.88 1.26
CA ASP A 25 6.38 2.32 2.53
C ASP A 25 7.33 1.25 3.07
N PRO A 26 8.63 1.55 3.29
CA PRO A 26 9.60 0.57 3.75
C PRO A 26 9.30 0.04 5.16
N ARG A 27 8.52 0.76 5.97
CA ARG A 27 8.17 0.34 7.34
C ARG A 27 7.24 -0.86 7.33
N ILE A 28 6.38 -1.01 6.31
CA ILE A 28 5.50 -2.18 6.18
C ILE A 28 6.31 -3.47 6.07
N HIS A 29 7.43 -3.42 5.34
CA HIS A 29 8.36 -4.55 5.23
C HIS A 29 9.04 -4.88 6.57
N GLU A 30 9.40 -3.87 7.35
CA GLU A 30 9.93 -4.07 8.70
C GLU A 30 8.90 -4.68 9.66
N ILE A 31 7.65 -4.22 9.58
CA ILE A 31 6.54 -4.78 10.36
C ILE A 31 6.30 -6.23 9.97
N GLN A 32 6.28 -6.56 8.68
CA GLN A 32 6.14 -7.94 8.21
C GLN A 32 7.20 -8.84 8.82
N LYS A 33 8.48 -8.46 8.70
CA LYS A 33 9.59 -9.22 9.31
C LYS A 33 9.44 -9.37 10.81
N SER A 34 9.10 -8.28 11.49
CA SER A 34 8.91 -8.30 12.95
C SER A 34 7.80 -9.27 13.34
N VAL A 35 6.69 -9.31 12.60
CA VAL A 35 5.58 -10.25 12.83
C VAL A 35 6.01 -11.70 12.56
N GLU A 36 6.77 -11.93 11.48
CA GLU A 36 7.34 -13.25 11.18
C GLU A 36 8.24 -13.76 12.33
N GLU A 37 9.11 -12.90 12.89
CA GLU A 37 9.99 -13.26 14.00
C GLU A 37 9.23 -13.42 15.33
N LEU A 38 8.31 -12.52 15.64
CA LEU A 38 7.55 -12.54 16.90
C LEU A 38 6.60 -13.73 16.99
N LEU A 39 5.94 -14.07 15.90
CA LEU A 39 4.98 -15.18 15.86
C LEU A 39 5.62 -16.49 15.38
N GLY A 40 6.86 -16.45 14.88
CA GLY A 40 7.53 -17.60 14.27
C GLY A 40 6.83 -18.09 12.99
N VAL A 41 6.15 -17.20 12.28
CA VAL A 41 5.37 -17.51 11.06
C VAL A 41 6.05 -16.96 9.82
N LYS A 42 5.58 -17.37 8.64
CA LYS A 42 6.06 -16.85 7.36
C LYS A 42 4.93 -16.14 6.62
N VAL A 43 5.12 -14.87 6.31
CA VAL A 43 4.12 -14.05 5.61
C VAL A 43 4.31 -14.24 4.11
N ALA A 44 3.28 -14.79 3.45
CA ALA A 44 3.32 -15.08 2.01
C ALA A 44 2.91 -13.87 1.15
N TYR A 45 1.97 -13.06 1.64
CA TYR A 45 1.51 -11.83 1.02
C TYR A 45 0.89 -10.93 2.10
N HIS A 46 1.02 -9.61 1.93
CA HIS A 46 0.22 -8.63 2.64
C HIS A 46 -0.63 -7.82 1.64
N SER A 47 -1.79 -7.38 2.11
CA SER A 47 -2.66 -6.45 1.39
C SER A 47 -3.16 -5.43 2.40
N LEU A 48 -2.77 -4.16 2.22
CA LEU A 48 -3.23 -3.07 3.04
C LEU A 48 -4.02 -2.09 2.17
N THR A 49 -5.25 -1.82 2.58
CA THR A 49 -6.11 -0.83 1.92
C THR A 49 -6.58 0.18 2.95
N PHE A 50 -6.22 1.43 2.73
CA PHE A 50 -6.66 2.55 3.54
C PHE A 50 -7.88 3.20 2.92
N TYR A 51 -8.86 3.56 3.74
CA TYR A 51 -10.04 4.30 3.31
C TYR A 51 -10.07 5.62 4.07
N GLY A 52 -10.04 6.73 3.36
CA GLY A 52 -9.94 8.04 3.99
C GLY A 52 -10.51 9.16 3.14
N LYS A 53 -10.52 10.35 3.71
CA LYS A 53 -10.78 11.58 2.97
C LYS A 53 -9.45 12.13 2.48
N CYS A 54 -9.35 12.40 1.18
CA CYS A 54 -8.20 13.06 0.61
C CYS A 54 -8.20 14.54 1.05
N PRO A 55 -7.02 15.15 1.27
CA PRO A 55 -6.95 16.56 1.63
C PRO A 55 -7.58 17.39 0.52
N GLU A 56 -8.38 18.41 0.89
CA GLU A 56 -9.14 19.28 -0.03
C GLU A 56 -8.29 20.05 -1.07
N ASN A 57 -6.96 19.85 -1.12
CA ASN A 57 -6.03 20.53 -2.03
C ASN A 57 -5.41 19.63 -3.12
N SER A 58 -5.85 18.38 -3.28
CA SER A 58 -5.27 17.45 -4.27
C SER A 58 -6.20 17.17 -5.45
N LYS A 59 -6.84 18.21 -5.99
CA LYS A 59 -7.53 18.18 -7.30
C LYS A 59 -6.53 18.21 -8.45
N GLU A 60 -5.60 17.27 -8.51
CA GLU A 60 -4.77 17.07 -9.70
C GLU A 60 -4.21 15.65 -9.66
N GLN A 61 -4.36 14.92 -10.77
CA GLN A 61 -3.96 13.51 -10.99
C GLN A 61 -4.94 12.49 -10.40
N THR A 62 -5.80 11.80 -11.15
CA THR A 62 -5.44 11.03 -12.35
C THR A 62 -6.68 10.72 -13.18
N LEU A 63 -6.85 11.44 -14.30
CA LEU A 63 -7.54 10.91 -15.47
C LEU A 63 -6.48 10.25 -16.34
N LYS A 64 -6.37 8.92 -16.33
CA LYS A 64 -5.75 8.17 -17.43
C LYS A 64 -6.60 6.94 -17.72
N GLN A 65 -7.44 7.13 -18.73
CA GLN A 65 -8.16 6.12 -19.50
C GLN A 65 -7.19 5.17 -20.20
#